data_AF-A0A379B1V1-F1
#
_entry.id   AF-A0A379B1V1-F1
#
_cell.length_a   1.000
_cell.length_b   1.000
_cell.length_c   1.000
_cell.angle_alpha   90.00
_cell.angle_beta   90.00
_cell.angle_gamma   90.00
#
_symmetry.space_group_name_H-M   'P 1'
#
loop_
_entity.id
_entity.type
_entity.pdbx_description
1 polymer ?
#
loop_
_entity_poly.entity_id
_entity_poly.type
_entity_poly.pdbx_seq_one_letter_code
_entity_poly.pdbx_strand_id
1 'polypeptide(L)'
;MSKRKSESQIITLLKKAEAGIPVAELCRQEGIAASTFYSWRAKYGGMDVSEAQRLKELEDENRRLKQMYAELSLKSELQEEIIKKL
;
A
#
# COMPACT_ATOMS: atom_id res chain seq x y z
N MET A 1 -7.16 15.69 16.25
CA MET A 1 -7.50 14.76 15.15
C MET A 1 -6.27 14.60 14.26
N SER A 2 -5.69 13.40 14.18
CA SER A 2 -4.50 13.15 13.34
C SER A 2 -4.94 13.02 11.87
N LYS A 3 -4.45 13.90 11.00
CA LYS A 3 -4.68 13.79 9.55
C LYS A 3 -3.78 12.70 8.99
N ARG A 4 -4.36 11.73 8.28
CA ARG A 4 -3.61 10.70 7.54
C ARG A 4 -2.77 11.39 6.46
N LYS A 5 -1.45 11.17 6.46
CA LYS A 5 -0.53 11.67 5.43
C LYS A 5 -0.69 10.85 4.15
N SER A 6 -0.56 11.51 3.00
CA SER A 6 -0.50 10.82 1.70
C SER A 6 0.82 10.08 1.53
N GLU A 7 0.84 9.07 0.66
CA GLU A 7 2.06 8.33 0.30
C GLU A 7 3.15 9.28 -0.25
N SER A 8 2.76 10.26 -1.07
CA SER A 8 3.68 11.28 -1.59
C SER A 8 4.30 12.17 -0.50
N GLN A 9 3.52 12.54 0.53
CA GLN A 9 4.02 13.30 1.67
C GLN A 9 5.00 12.47 2.50
N ILE A 10 4.68 11.19 2.70
CA ILE A 10 5.54 10.24 3.42
C ILE A 10 6.88 10.08 2.70
N ILE A 11 6.85 9.81 1.39
CA ILE A 11 8.08 9.62 0.58
C ILE A 11 8.93 10.90 0.58
N THR A 12 8.30 12.06 0.44
CA THR A 12 9.01 13.35 0.53
C THR A 12 9.71 13.52 1.89
N LEU A 13 9.06 13.12 2.97
CA LEU A 13 9.65 13.17 4.32
C LEU A 13 10.82 12.19 4.48
N LEU A 14 10.71 10.98 3.90
CA LEU A 14 11.79 10.00 3.91
C LEU A 14 13.01 10.51 3.12
N LYS A 15 12.80 11.12 1.94
CA LYS A 15 13.87 11.72 1.14
C LYS A 15 14.59 12.87 1.87
N LYS A 16 13.86 13.67 2.64
CA LYS A 16 14.47 14.70 3.51
C LYS A 16 15.44 14.09 4.53
N ALA A 17 15.09 12.94 5.11
CA ALA A 17 15.98 12.23 6.03
C ALA A 17 17.19 11.61 5.30
N GLU A 18 16.99 11.06 4.09
CA GLU A 18 18.06 10.55 3.23
C GLU A 18 19.04 11.65 2.78
N ALA A 19 18.54 12.88 2.62
CA ALA A 19 19.34 14.08 2.36
C ALA A 19 20.09 14.60 3.60
N GLY A 20 19.99 13.92 4.75
CA GLY A 20 20.76 14.21 5.96
C GLY A 20 20.03 15.02 7.03
N ILE A 21 18.75 15.37 6.86
CA ILE A 21 17.98 16.06 7.91
C ILE A 21 17.71 15.09 9.07
N PRO A 22 18.01 15.47 10.34
CA PRO A 22 17.78 14.60 11.48
C PRO A 22 16.33 14.15 11.61
N VAL A 23 16.11 12.84 11.74
CA VAL A 23 14.76 12.24 11.89
C VAL A 23 14.00 12.84 13.08
N ALA A 24 14.69 13.14 14.18
CA ALA A 24 14.08 13.75 15.37
C ALA A 24 13.51 15.14 15.09
N GLU A 25 14.15 15.91 14.21
CA GLU A 25 13.67 17.23 13.78
C GLU A 25 12.44 17.08 12.88
N LEU A 26 12.53 16.21 11.87
CA LEU A 26 11.42 15.91 10.96
C LEU A 26 10.17 15.43 11.72
N CYS A 27 10.35 14.54 12.69
CA CYS A 27 9.26 14.03 13.52
C CYS A 27 8.58 15.16 14.32
N ARG A 28 9.38 16.10 14.87
CA ARG A 28 8.88 17.25 15.63
C ARG A 28 8.12 18.22 14.73
N GLN A 29 8.66 18.55 13.55
CA GLN A 29 8.04 19.46 12.58
C GLN A 29 6.71 18.91 12.05
N GLU A 30 6.68 17.61 11.73
CA GLU A 30 5.49 16.96 11.18
C GLU A 30 4.49 16.50 12.25
N GLY A 31 4.84 16.61 13.54
CA GLY A 31 4.00 16.18 14.66
C GLY A 31 3.77 14.66 14.70
N ILE A 32 4.75 13.86 14.30
CA ILE A 32 4.67 12.40 14.25
C ILE A 32 5.62 11.76 15.26
N ALA A 33 5.27 10.56 15.73
CA ALA A 33 6.17 9.74 16.52
C ALA A 33 7.30 9.16 15.65
N ALA A 34 8.49 8.97 16.23
CA ALA A 34 9.61 8.32 15.54
C ALA A 34 9.26 6.91 15.07
N SER A 35 8.47 6.15 15.84
CA SER A 35 7.96 4.84 15.45
C SER A 35 7.17 4.88 14.14
N THR A 36 6.33 5.91 13.95
CA THR A 36 5.58 6.12 12.71
C THR A 36 6.52 6.35 11.52
N PHE A 37 7.56 7.17 11.71
CA PHE A 37 8.57 7.42 10.68
C PHE A 37 9.28 6.13 10.24
N TYR A 38 9.72 5.30 11.19
CA TYR A 38 10.41 4.04 10.84
C TYR A 38 9.48 3.01 10.20
N SER A 39 8.21 2.94 10.61
CA SER A 39 7.21 2.11 9.92
C SER A 39 7.02 2.54 8.46
N TRP A 40 7.02 3.86 8.20
CA TRP A 40 6.99 4.38 6.83
C TRP A 40 8.27 4.09 6.06
N ARG A 41 9.44 4.22 6.70
CA ARG A 41 10.73 3.89 6.08
C ARG A 41 10.82 2.42 5.69
N ALA A 42 10.28 1.52 6.51
CA ALA A 42 10.23 0.10 6.18
C ALA A 42 9.32 -0.19 4.98
N LYS A 43 8.22 0.57 4.82
CA LYS A 43 7.26 0.36 3.73
C LYS A 43 7.62 1.07 2.43
N TYR A 44 8.15 2.29 2.50
CA TYR A 44 8.35 3.19 1.36
C TYR A 44 9.79 3.67 1.19
N GLY A 45 10.72 3.26 2.06
CA GLY A 45 12.12 3.67 1.97
C GLY A 45 12.74 3.20 0.64
N GLY A 46 13.52 4.08 0.01
CA GLY A 46 14.10 3.82 -1.31
C GLY A 46 13.12 3.79 -2.48
N MET A 47 11.82 4.06 -2.26
CA MET A 47 10.82 4.18 -3.34
C MET A 47 10.64 5.63 -3.78
N ASP A 48 10.48 5.82 -5.09
CA ASP A 48 9.97 7.05 -5.66
C ASP A 48 8.44 7.15 -5.58
N VAL A 49 7.91 8.38 -5.69
CA VAL A 49 6.45 8.63 -5.65
C VAL A 49 5.72 7.89 -6.78
N SER A 50 6.33 7.84 -7.97
CA SER A 50 5.80 7.09 -9.11
C SER A 50 5.75 5.58 -8.86
N GLU A 51 6.76 5.04 -8.18
CA GLU A 51 6.83 3.62 -7.83
C GLU A 51 5.77 3.25 -6.79
N ALA A 52 5.57 4.10 -5.77
CA ALA A 52 4.52 3.90 -4.78
C ALA A 52 3.11 3.98 -5.39
N GLN A 53 2.88 4.92 -6.31
CA GLN A 53 1.62 5.01 -7.04
C GLN A 53 1.36 3.77 -7.89
N ARG A 54 2.38 3.30 -8.63
CA ARG A 54 2.30 2.08 -9.44
C ARG A 54 2.05 0.85 -8.57
N LEU A 55 2.70 0.75 -7.41
CA LEU A 55 2.50 -0.36 -6.47
C LEU A 55 1.04 -0.42 -6.00
N LYS A 56 0.45 0.72 -5.64
CA LYS A 56 -0.94 0.80 -5.22
C LYS A 56 -1.92 0.39 -6.31
N GLU A 57 -1.69 0.84 -7.55
CA GLU A 57 -2.50 0.45 -8.70
C GLU A 57 -2.44 -1.07 -8.93
N LEU A 58 -1.25 -1.67 -8.81
CA LEU A 58 -1.07 -3.11 -8.90
C LEU A 58 -1.74 -3.87 -7.76
N GLU A 59 -1.70 -3.36 -6.52
CA GLU A 59 -2.39 -3.95 -5.37
C GLU A 59 -3.92 -3.92 -5.57
N ASP A 60 -4.46 -2.81 -6.06
CA ASP A 60 -5.88 -2.64 -6.37
C ASP A 60 -6.35 -3.58 -7.48
N GLU A 61 -5.57 -3.67 -8.56
CA GLU A 61 -5.88 -4.57 -9.67
C GLU A 61 -5.77 -6.04 -9.25
N ASN A 62 -4.75 -6.41 -8.48
CA ASN A 62 -4.62 -7.77 -7.93
C ASN A 62 -5.82 -8.15 -7.05
N ARG A 63 -6.33 -7.22 -6.24
CA ARG A 63 -7.54 -7.43 -5.43
C ARG A 63 -8.75 -7.71 -6.32
N ARG A 64 -8.96 -6.90 -7.37
CA ARG A 64 -10.08 -7.08 -8.31
C ARG A 64 -10.00 -8.42 -9.03
N LEU A 65 -8.80 -8.77 -9.53
CA LEU A 65 -8.57 -10.03 -10.23
C LEU A 65 -8.82 -11.23 -9.32
N LYS A 66 -8.36 -11.20 -8.06
CA LYS A 66 -8.65 -12.26 -7.08
C LYS A 66 -10.15 -12.42 -6.82
N GLN A 67 -10.88 -11.32 -6.69
CA GLN A 67 -12.32 -11.36 -6.48
C GLN A 67 -13.03 -11.98 -7.71
N MET A 68 -12.71 -11.51 -8.90
CA MET A 68 -13.28 -12.02 -10.14
C MET A 68 -12.98 -13.51 -10.33
N TYR A 69 -11.76 -13.95 -10.01
CA TYR A 69 -11.38 -15.35 -10.05
C TYR A 69 -12.21 -16.18 -9.08
N ALA A 70 -12.35 -15.75 -7.81
CA ALA A 70 -13.16 -16.45 -6.83
C ALA A 70 -14.63 -16.59 -7.28
N GLU A 71 -15.22 -15.51 -7.81
CA GLU A 71 -16.59 -15.54 -8.34
C GLU A 71 -16.73 -16.50 -9.53
N LEU A 72 -15.74 -16.54 -10.44
CA LEU A 72 -15.75 -17.43 -11.59
C LEU A 72 -15.56 -18.89 -11.17
N SER A 73 -14.65 -19.16 -10.24
CA SER A 73 -14.42 -20.51 -9.69
C SER A 73 -15.69 -21.07 -9.06
N LEU A 74 -16.38 -20.29 -8.23
CA LEU A 74 -17.65 -20.71 -7.61
C LEU A 74 -18.73 -21.02 -8.67
N LYS A 75 -18.82 -20.22 -9.73
CA LYS A 75 -19.75 -20.47 -10.85
C LYS A 75 -19.39 -21.76 -11.59
N SER A 76 -18.10 -22.01 -11.82
CA SER A 76 -17.62 -23.22 -12.49
C SER A 76 -17.93 -24.47 -11.68
N GLU A 77 -17.69 -24.45 -10.37
CA GLU A 77 -18.00 -25.55 -9.45
C GLU A 77 -19.50 -25.89 -9.47
N LEU A 78 -20.36 -24.87 -9.41
CA LEU A 78 -21.81 -25.07 -9.49
C LEU A 78 -22.24 -25.67 -10.83
N GLN A 79 -21.64 -25.23 -11.94
CA GLN A 79 -21.93 -25.79 -13.26
C GLN A 79 -21.56 -27.27 -13.34
N GLU A 80 -20.38 -27.64 -12.83
CA GLU A 80 -19.96 -29.05 -12.78
C GLU A 80 -20.89 -29.90 -11.91
N GLU A 81 -21.35 -29.38 -10.77
CA GLU A 81 -22.32 -30.09 -9.92
C GLU A 81 -23.66 -30.33 -10.63
N ILE A 82 -24.15 -29.34 -11.39
CA ILE A 82 -25.39 -29.49 -12.15
C ILE A 82 -25.22 -30.56 -13.22
N ILE A 83 -24.11 -30.53 -13.96
CA ILE A 83 -23.81 -31.53 -15.01
C ILE A 83 -23.74 -32.94 -14.42
N LYS A 84 -23.12 -33.11 -13.24
CA LYS A 84 -23.04 -34.43 -12.56
C LYS A 84 -24.40 -34.95 -12.07
N LYS A 85 -25.41 -34.09 -11.94
CA LYS A 85 -26.77 -34.45 -11.48
C LYS A 85 -27.74 -34.74 -12.63
N LEU A 86 -27.33 -34.48 -13.88
CA LEU A 86 -28.06 -34.84 -15.11
C LEU A 86 -27.69 -36.26 -15.54
#